data_AF-X1QFL6-F1
#
_entry.id   AF-X1QFL6-F1
#
_cell.length_a   1.000
_cell.length_b   1.000
_cell.length_c   1.000
_cell.angle_alpha   90.00
_cell.angle_beta   90.00
_cell.angle_gamma   90.00
#
_symmetry.space_group_name_H-M   'P 1'
#
loop_
_entity.id
_entity.type
_entity.pdbx_description
1 polymer ?
#
loop_
_entity_poly.entity_id
_entity_poly.type
_entity_poly.pdbx_seq_one_letter_code
_entity_poly.pdbx_strand_id
1 'polypeptide(L)'
;FISDKNYRTFLSQRFTTKPGDIVHSTGEILGRHRGVAFYTIGQRHGLGTASEKPFYVIRIESDNNRVVLGTEEELYSQQAVVKEAHWITATPPAELSNI
;
A
#
# COMPACT_ATOMS: atom_id res chain seq x y z
N PHE A 1 10.67 17.85 1.62
CA PHE A 1 11.59 16.78 1.17
C PHE A 1 12.25 16.16 2.40
N ILE A 2 12.53 14.85 2.40
CA ILE A 2 13.21 14.14 3.50
C ILE A 2 14.64 13.85 3.06
N SER A 3 15.63 14.44 3.73
CA SER A 3 17.06 14.32 3.39
C SER A 3 17.74 13.09 4.00
N ASP A 4 17.13 12.49 5.02
CA ASP A 4 17.67 11.33 5.70
C ASP A 4 17.46 10.06 4.86
N LYS A 5 18.46 9.18 4.80
CA LYS A 5 18.41 7.95 3.98
C LYS A 5 17.39 6.93 4.51
N ASN A 6 16.84 7.16 5.70
CA ASN A 6 15.88 6.25 6.34
C ASN A 6 14.55 6.95 6.64
N TYR A 7 13.66 6.95 5.65
CA TYR A 7 12.28 7.44 5.78
C TYR A 7 11.50 6.79 6.95
N ARG A 8 11.79 5.52 7.29
CA ARG A 8 11.07 4.85 8.39
C ARG A 8 11.39 5.51 9.74
N THR A 9 12.66 5.87 9.96
CA THR A 9 13.08 6.62 11.14
C THR A 9 12.44 8.00 11.17
N PHE A 10 12.40 8.70 10.02
CA PHE A 10 11.76 10.00 9.91
C PHE A 10 10.28 9.96 10.34
N LEU A 11 9.54 8.93 9.90
CA LEU A 11 8.14 8.75 10.30
C LEU A 11 7.99 8.35 11.77
N SER A 12 8.79 7.41 12.27
CA SER A 12 8.64 6.92 13.66
C SER A 12 8.93 7.99 14.71
N GLN A 13 9.72 9.02 14.37
CA GLN A 13 9.96 10.17 15.23
C GLN A 13 8.79 11.15 15.30
N ARG A 14 7.85 11.11 14.35
CA ARG A 14 6.76 12.09 14.22
C ARG A 14 5.37 11.48 14.42
N PHE A 15 5.23 10.20 14.16
CA PHE A 15 3.96 9.48 14.27
C PHE A 15 4.13 8.26 15.16
N THR A 16 3.10 7.99 15.98
CA THR A 16 3.06 6.76 16.77
C THR A 16 2.87 5.58 15.82
N THR A 17 3.79 4.63 15.86
CA THR A 17 3.71 3.40 15.07
C THR A 17 2.97 2.33 15.87
N LYS A 18 1.89 1.78 15.32
CA LYS A 18 1.14 0.69 15.94
C LYS A 18 1.45 -0.63 15.23
N PRO A 19 2.09 -1.60 15.91
CA PRO A 19 2.27 -2.93 15.34
C PRO A 19 0.93 -3.60 15.06
N GLY A 20 0.86 -4.41 14.02
CA GLY A 20 -0.35 -5.08 13.56
C GLY A 20 -0.04 -6.35 12.78
N ASP A 21 -1.08 -7.05 12.33
CA ASP A 21 -0.93 -8.35 11.68
C ASP A 21 -0.66 -8.18 10.18
N ILE A 22 0.24 -9.01 9.67
CA ILE A 22 0.36 -9.26 8.24
C ILE A 22 -0.45 -10.52 7.94
N VAL A 23 -1.42 -10.41 7.06
CA VAL A 23 -2.37 -11.49 6.75
C VAL A 23 -2.30 -11.86 5.28
N HIS A 24 -2.47 -13.14 4.96
CA HIS A 24 -2.71 -13.61 3.61
C HIS A 24 -4.12 -13.22 3.15
N SER A 25 -4.35 -13.15 1.85
CA SER A 25 -5.67 -12.83 1.26
C SER A 25 -6.76 -13.84 1.66
N THR A 26 -6.38 -15.06 2.06
CA THR A 26 -7.26 -16.10 2.61
C THR A 26 -7.61 -15.92 4.09
N GLY A 27 -6.99 -14.94 4.77
CA GLY A 27 -7.21 -14.65 6.20
C GLY A 27 -6.20 -15.28 7.16
N GLU A 28 -5.24 -16.07 6.66
CA GLU A 28 -4.15 -16.63 7.49
C GLU A 28 -3.22 -15.52 7.99
N ILE A 29 -2.82 -15.55 9.27
CA ILE A 29 -1.83 -14.61 9.81
C ILE A 29 -0.42 -15.11 9.44
N LEU A 30 0.30 -14.32 8.64
CA LEU A 30 1.65 -14.63 8.15
C LEU A 30 2.77 -14.04 9.03
N GLY A 31 2.44 -13.04 9.85
CA GLY A 31 3.42 -12.37 10.70
C GLY A 31 2.93 -11.04 11.25
N ARG A 32 3.85 -10.16 11.65
CA ARG A 32 3.53 -8.84 12.19
C ARG A 32 4.33 -7.72 11.54
N HIS A 33 3.68 -6.59 11.33
CA HIS A 33 4.30 -5.36 10.87
C HIS A 33 4.53 -4.38 12.02
N ARG A 34 5.43 -3.41 11.82
CA ARG A 34 5.70 -2.34 12.80
C ARG A 34 4.76 -1.15 12.68
N GLY A 35 4.01 -1.04 11.60
CA GLY A 35 3.01 -0.01 11.36
C GLY A 35 2.62 0.04 9.89
N VAL A 36 1.34 0.22 9.60
CA VAL A 36 0.80 0.21 8.23
C VAL A 36 1.44 1.28 7.34
N ALA A 37 1.85 2.41 7.92
CA ALA A 37 2.50 3.51 7.20
C ALA A 37 3.84 3.14 6.56
N PHE A 38 4.45 2.00 6.91
CA PHE A 38 5.72 1.55 6.34
C PHE A 38 5.59 0.69 5.09
N TYR A 39 4.36 0.58 4.56
CA TYR A 39 4.00 -0.29 3.45
C TYR A 39 3.24 0.50 2.39
N THR A 40 3.40 0.07 1.14
CA THR A 40 2.70 0.62 -0.01
C THR A 40 2.05 -0.53 -0.77
N ILE A 41 0.83 -0.33 -1.28
CA ILE A 41 0.19 -1.30 -2.19
C ILE A 41 1.13 -1.56 -3.39
N GLY A 42 1.34 -2.83 -3.73
CA GLY A 42 2.29 -3.29 -4.74
C GLY A 42 3.71 -3.56 -4.23
N GLN A 43 4.01 -3.29 -2.96
CA GLN A 43 5.32 -3.60 -2.39
C GLN A 43 5.55 -5.12 -2.33
N ARG A 44 6.68 -5.57 -2.90
CA ARG A 44 7.13 -6.98 -2.91
C ARG A 44 8.19 -7.31 -1.85
N HIS A 45 9.07 -6.36 -1.56
CA HIS A 45 10.24 -6.60 -0.71
C HIS A 45 10.05 -6.09 0.72
N GLY A 46 10.80 -6.66 1.67
CA GLY A 46 10.81 -6.20 3.06
C GLY A 46 9.50 -6.41 3.80
N LEU A 47 8.74 -7.45 3.44
CA LEU A 47 7.44 -7.77 4.04
C LEU A 47 7.57 -8.50 5.38
N GLY A 48 8.73 -9.09 5.69
CA GLY A 48 8.98 -9.77 6.96
C GLY A 48 8.33 -11.15 7.06
N THR A 49 7.92 -11.73 5.93
CA THR A 49 7.37 -13.08 5.82
C THR A 49 8.25 -13.92 4.89
N ALA A 50 8.47 -15.19 5.24
CA ALA A 50 9.12 -16.14 4.34
C ALA A 50 8.03 -16.91 3.56
N SER A 51 8.12 -16.91 2.24
CA SER A 51 7.21 -17.66 1.36
C SER A 51 7.99 -18.16 0.15
N GLU A 52 7.66 -19.36 -0.33
CA GLU A 52 8.24 -19.91 -1.55
C GLU A 52 7.81 -19.13 -2.80
N LYS A 53 6.59 -18.57 -2.79
CA LYS A 53 6.05 -17.73 -3.86
C LYS A 53 6.09 -16.25 -3.46
N PRO A 54 6.36 -15.33 -4.41
CA PRO A 54 6.41 -13.91 -4.10
C PRO A 54 5.03 -13.40 -3.68
N PHE A 55 5.00 -12.66 -2.57
CA PHE A 55 3.82 -11.93 -2.13
C PHE A 55 3.96 -10.44 -2.45
N TYR A 56 2.81 -9.80 -2.63
CA TYR A 56 2.66 -8.36 -2.80
C TYR A 56 1.69 -7.82 -1.75
N VAL A 57 1.91 -6.59 -1.29
CA VAL A 57 0.89 -5.89 -0.50
C VAL A 57 -0.29 -5.55 -1.42
N ILE A 58 -1.40 -6.27 -1.27
CA ILE A 58 -2.60 -6.04 -2.11
C ILE A 58 -3.59 -5.08 -1.46
N ARG A 59 -3.60 -4.99 -0.12
CA ARG A 59 -4.44 -4.06 0.64
C ARG A 59 -3.75 -3.61 1.92
N ILE A 60 -4.12 -2.40 2.37
CA ILE A 60 -3.79 -1.89 3.70
C ILE A 60 -5.11 -1.57 4.40
N GLU A 61 -5.41 -2.29 5.46
CA GLU A 61 -6.64 -2.16 6.23
C GLU A 61 -6.32 -1.38 7.52
N SER A 62 -6.33 -0.05 7.43
CA SER A 62 -5.95 0.83 8.55
C SER A 62 -6.83 0.66 9.77
N ASP A 63 -8.14 0.47 9.56
CA ASP A 63 -9.13 0.37 10.63
C ASP A 63 -8.92 -0.91 11.46
N ASN A 64 -8.56 -2.00 10.78
CA ASN A 64 -8.21 -3.28 11.41
C ASN A 64 -6.73 -3.37 11.79
N ASN A 65 -5.92 -2.38 11.39
CA ASN A 65 -4.47 -2.35 11.55
C ASN A 65 -3.81 -3.61 10.99
N ARG A 66 -4.10 -3.92 9.72
CA ARG A 66 -3.57 -5.07 8.99
C ARG A 66 -2.94 -4.68 7.67
N VAL A 67 -1.94 -5.45 7.26
CA VAL A 67 -1.38 -5.44 5.90
C VAL A 67 -1.72 -6.76 5.25
N VAL A 68 -2.41 -6.72 4.10
CA VAL A 68 -2.85 -7.92 3.39
C VAL A 68 -1.90 -8.24 2.25
N LEU A 69 -1.43 -9.48 2.22
CA LEU A 69 -0.56 -10.03 1.19
C LEU A 69 -1.32 -10.99 0.29
N GLY A 70 -1.01 -10.95 -1.00
CA GLY A 70 -1.58 -11.87 -1.99
C GLY A 70 -0.64 -12.05 -3.18
N THR A 71 -1.13 -12.74 -4.19
CA THR A 71 -0.40 -12.96 -5.45
C THR A 71 -0.38 -11.70 -6.31
N GLU A 72 0.35 -11.75 -7.41
CA GLU A 72 0.41 -10.65 -8.38
C GLU A 72 -0.94 -10.41 -9.05
N GLU A 73 -1.67 -11.48 -9.36
CA GLU A 73 -2.97 -11.41 -10.02
C GLU A 73 -4.00 -10.70 -9.15
N GLU A 74 -3.92 -10.88 -7.83
CA GLU A 74 -4.78 -10.20 -6.84
C GLU A 74 -4.46 -8.71 -6.67
N LEU A 75 -3.30 -8.24 -7.13
CA LEU A 75 -2.88 -6.83 -7.05
C LEU A 75 -3.55 -5.94 -8.10
N TYR A 76 -3.94 -6.52 -9.25
CA TYR A 76 -4.42 -5.74 -10.39
C TYR A 76 -5.82 -5.14 -10.16
N SER A 77 -6.00 -3.91 -10.65
CA SER A 77 -7.29 -3.22 -10.72
C SER A 77 -7.48 -2.62 -12.11
N GLN A 78 -8.73 -2.60 -12.58
CA GLN A 78 -9.09 -2.02 -13.89
C GLN A 78 -9.46 -0.53 -13.78
N GLN A 79 -9.76 -0.04 -12.58
CA GLN A 79 -10.31 1.30 -12.36
C GLN A 79 -9.74 1.93 -11.09
N ALA A 80 -9.71 3.26 -11.07
CA ALA A 80 -9.36 4.06 -9.91
C ALA A 80 -10.24 5.31 -9.86
N VAL A 81 -10.62 5.72 -8.66
CA VAL A 81 -11.28 7.00 -8.41
C VAL A 81 -10.21 8.03 -8.06
N VAL A 82 -10.15 9.12 -8.82
CA VAL A 82 -9.17 10.19 -8.63
C VAL A 82 -9.87 11.44 -8.14
N LYS A 83 -9.28 12.13 -7.16
CA LYS A 83 -9.72 13.42 -6.63
C LYS A 83 -8.61 14.46 -6.84
N GLU A 84 -8.97 15.75 -6.74
CA GLU A 84 -8.01 16.86 -6.86
C GLU A 84 -7.21 16.86 -8.17
N ALA A 85 -7.85 16.45 -9.27
CA ALA A 85 -7.24 16.48 -10.59
C ALA A 85 -6.90 17.93 -10.98
N HIS A 86 -5.65 18.16 -11.37
CA HIS A 86 -5.17 19.45 -11.84
C HIS A 86 -4.84 19.38 -13.34
N TRP A 87 -5.52 20.22 -14.13
CA TRP A 87 -5.33 20.30 -15.57
C TRP A 87 -4.39 21.45 -15.93
N ILE A 88 -3.31 21.17 -16.66
CA ILE A 88 -2.32 22.19 -17.09
C ILE A 88 -2.99 23.25 -17.98
N THR A 89 -3.98 22.85 -18.78
CA THR A 89 -4.76 23.74 -19.66
C THR A 89 -5.95 24.41 -18.96
N ALA A 90 -6.03 24.34 -17.62
CA ALA A 90 -7.11 24.84 -16.77
C ALA A 90 -8.51 24.21 -16.95
N THR A 91 -8.78 23.55 -18.08
CA THR A 91 -10.05 22.86 -18.33
C THR A 91 -9.86 21.34 -18.40
N PRO A 92 -10.82 20.54 -17.90
CA PRO A 92 -10.81 19.12 -18.12
C PRO A 92 -10.90 18.81 -19.62
N PRO A 93 -10.29 17.70 -20.09
CA PRO A 93 -10.52 17.21 -21.43
C PRO A 93 -12.01 16.94 -21.63
N ALA A 94 -12.51 17.11 -22.86
CA ALA A 94 -13.85 16.68 -23.21
C ALA A 94 -14.01 15.20 -22.83
N GLU A 95 -15.18 14.83 -22.33
CA GLU A 95 -15.43 13.43 -21.97
C GLU A 95 -15.11 12.53 -23.16
N LEU A 96 -14.31 11.50 -22.91
CA LEU A 96 -14.02 10.49 -23.91
C LEU A 96 -15.32 9.74 -24.19
N SER A 97 -15.96 10.03 -25.32
CA SER A 97 -17.04 9.22 -25.84
C SER A 97 -16.46 7.85 -26.21
N ASN A 98 -16.73 6.85 -25.37
CA ASN A 98 -16.39 5.42 -25.49
C ASN A 98 -15.08 5.00 -24.78
N ILE A 99 -15.25 4.51 -23.55
CA ILE A 99 -14.56 3.32 -23.01
C ILE A 99 -15.65 2.34 -22.61
#